data_AF-A0A7V5N2L9-F1
#
_entry.id   AF-A0A7V5N2L9-F1
#
_cell.length_a   1.000
_cell.length_b   1.000
_cell.length_c   1.000
_cell.angle_alpha   90.00
_cell.angle_beta   90.00
_cell.angle_gamma   90.00
#
_symmetry.space_group_name_H-M   'P 1'
#
loop_
_entity.id
_entity.type
_entity.pdbx_description
1 polymer ?
#
loop_
_entity_poly.entity_id
_entity_poly.type
_entity_poly.pdbx_seq_one_letter_code
_entity_poly.pdbx_strand_id
1 'polypeptide(L)'
;MDPQQVVTTVVFLAAIFLVIVRWIDSVVGALLGVVAMVAVGAMTEVQAFEFVDWNVIAILVSIWLIAGYFGKTGIPQFLGDWALKV
;
A
#
# COMPACT_ATOMS: atom_id res chain seq x y z
N MET A 1 -23.89 -11.81 -15.43
CA MET A 1 -23.04 -10.73 -14.90
C MET A 1 -23.68 -9.45 -15.35
N ASP A 2 -24.02 -8.57 -14.42
CA ASP A 2 -24.56 -7.26 -14.78
C ASP A 2 -23.49 -6.44 -15.52
N PRO A 3 -23.85 -5.60 -16.50
CA PRO A 3 -22.88 -4.80 -17.26
C PRO A 3 -21.96 -3.98 -16.34
N GLN A 4 -22.49 -3.47 -15.23
CA GLN A 4 -21.75 -2.70 -14.23
C GLN A 4 -20.74 -3.54 -13.44
N GLN A 5 -21.04 -4.82 -13.20
CA GLN A 5 -20.08 -5.74 -12.57
C GLN A 5 -18.89 -6.00 -13.50
N VAL A 6 -19.15 -6.22 -14.79
CA VAL A 6 -18.09 -6.48 -15.77
C VAL A 6 -17.14 -5.29 -15.89
N VAL A 7 -17.68 -4.07 -15.99
CA VAL A 7 -16.84 -2.86 -16.07
C VAL A 7 -15.99 -2.70 -14.81
N THR A 8 -16.59 -2.87 -13.63
CA THR A 8 -15.87 -2.80 -12.35
C THR A 8 -14.73 -3.83 -12.27
N THR A 9 -14.98 -5.07 -12.69
CA THR A 9 -13.94 -6.13 -12.71
C THR A 9 -12.81 -5.78 -13.67
N VAL A 10 -13.12 -5.23 -14.86
CA VAL A 10 -12.10 -4.83 -15.83
C VAL A 10 -11.23 -3.70 -15.27
N VAL A 11 -11.82 -2.69 -14.65
CA VAL A 11 -11.08 -1.58 -14.03
C VAL A 11 -10.19 -2.08 -12.89
N PHE A 12 -10.69 -2.98 -12.06
CA PHE A 12 -9.92 -3.58 -10.97
C PHE A 12 -8.71 -4.39 -11.49
N LEU A 13 -8.91 -5.23 -12.50
CA LEU A 13 -7.82 -6.00 -13.12
C LEU A 13 -6.79 -5.10 -13.77
N ALA A 14 -7.22 -4.03 -14.45
CA ALA A 14 -6.32 -3.04 -15.05
C ALA A 14 -5.49 -2.30 -13.98
N ALA A 15 -6.12 -1.93 -12.85
CA ALA A 15 -5.42 -1.30 -11.72
C ALA A 15 -4.36 -2.23 -11.11
N ILE A 16 -4.69 -3.50 -10.86
CA ILE A 16 -3.73 -4.48 -10.36
C ILE A 16 -2.59 -4.70 -11.37
N PHE A 17 -2.91 -4.81 -12.66
CA PHE A 17 -1.90 -4.95 -13.71
C PHE A 17 -0.92 -3.78 -13.72
N LEU A 18 -1.40 -2.54 -13.61
CA LEU A 18 -0.56 -1.34 -13.52
C LEU A 18 0.39 -1.39 -12.31
N VAL A 19 -0.10 -1.85 -11.15
CA VAL A 19 0.71 -1.98 -9.92
C VAL A 19 1.77 -3.07 -10.06
N ILE A 20 1.44 -4.21 -10.68
CA ILE A 20 2.38 -5.34 -10.85
C ILE A 20 3.46 -5.02 -11.87
N VAL A 21 3.07 -4.44 -13.02
CA VAL A 21 4.02 -4.08 -14.09
C VAL A 21 4.98 -2.98 -13.63
N ARG A 22 4.62 -2.21 -12.59
CA ARG A 22 5.43 -1.12 -12.04
C ARG A 22 5.86 -0.11 -13.11
N TRP A 23 5.02 0.09 -14.11
CA TRP A 23 5.28 1.08 -15.16
C TRP A 23 5.28 2.50 -14.57
N ILE A 24 4.47 2.70 -13.54
CA ILE A 24 4.45 3.87 -12.66
C ILE A 24 4.72 3.42 -11.22
N ASP A 25 4.99 4.38 -10.34
CA ASP A 25 5.09 4.12 -8.91
C ASP A 25 3.83 3.40 -8.42
N SER A 26 4.02 2.34 -7.63
CA SER A 26 2.92 1.48 -7.19
C SER A 26 1.86 2.22 -6.38
N VAL A 27 2.22 3.28 -5.66
CA VAL A 27 1.26 4.12 -4.93
C VAL A 27 0.41 4.91 -5.91
N VAL A 28 1.02 5.50 -6.93
CA VAL A 28 0.31 6.26 -7.97
C VAL A 28 -0.65 5.33 -8.73
N GLY A 29 -0.20 4.13 -9.09
CA GLY A 29 -1.05 3.14 -9.78
C GLY A 29 -2.23 2.68 -8.94
N ALA A 30 -2.02 2.44 -7.64
CA ALA A 30 -3.09 2.07 -6.72
C ALA A 30 -4.12 3.19 -6.56
N LEU A 31 -3.67 4.44 -6.37
CA LEU A 31 -4.55 5.60 -6.22
C LEU A 31 -5.36 5.88 -7.50
N LEU A 32 -4.74 5.81 -8.68
CA LEU A 32 -5.45 5.95 -9.95
C LEU A 32 -6.52 4.86 -10.14
N GLY A 33 -6.22 3.63 -9.72
CA GLY A 33 -7.20 2.54 -9.74
C GLY A 33 -8.44 2.83 -8.89
N VAL A 34 -8.25 3.32 -7.66
CA VAL A 34 -9.36 3.70 -6.78
C VAL A 34 -10.16 4.87 -7.36
N VAL A 35 -9.49 5.90 -7.89
CA VAL A 35 -10.16 7.03 -8.54
C VAL A 35 -10.99 6.58 -9.74
N ALA A 36 -10.46 5.67 -10.57
CA ALA A 36 -11.20 5.11 -11.70
C ALA A 36 -12.42 4.30 -11.25
N MET A 37 -12.33 3.56 -10.14
CA MET A 37 -13.46 2.81 -9.57
C MET A 37 -14.57 3.74 -9.06
N VAL A 38 -14.21 4.87 -8.46
CA VAL A 38 -15.18 5.90 -8.05
C VAL A 38 -15.80 6.57 -9.29
N ALA A 39 -15.01 6.88 -10.31
CA ALA A 39 -15.48 7.54 -11.54
C ALA A 39 -16.49 6.69 -12.34
N VAL A 40 -16.34 5.36 -12.32
CA VAL A 40 -17.27 4.41 -12.95
C VAL A 40 -18.54 4.21 -12.10
N GLY A 41 -18.60 4.76 -10.89
CA GLY A 41 -19.74 4.60 -9.98
C GLY A 41 -19.79 3.22 -9.32
N ALA A 42 -18.66 2.53 -9.21
CA ALA A 42 -18.57 1.24 -8.52
C ALA A 42 -18.60 1.40 -6.99
N MET A 43 -18.09 2.52 -6.48
CA MET A 43 -18.10 2.88 -5.06
C MET A 43 -18.13 4.41 -4.90
N THR A 44 -18.59 4.89 -3.74
CA THR A 44 -18.53 6.33 -3.41
C THR A 44 -17.16 6.72 -2.84
N GLU A 45 -16.84 8.01 -2.85
CA GLU A 45 -15.63 8.55 -2.24
C GLU A 45 -15.53 8.18 -0.74
N VAL A 46 -16.65 8.27 -0.01
CA VAL A 46 -16.71 7.93 1.41
C VAL A 46 -16.38 6.46 1.64
N GLN A 47 -16.97 5.56 0.84
CA GLN A 47 -16.67 4.13 0.92
C GLN A 47 -15.20 3.82 0.62
N ALA A 48 -14.61 4.51 -0.36
CA ALA A 48 -13.19 4.36 -0.67
C ALA A 48 -12.29 4.71 0.53
N PHE A 49 -12.62 5.77 1.28
CA PHE A 49 -11.90 6.13 2.50
C PHE A 49 -12.17 5.20 3.69
N GLU A 50 -13.35 4.59 3.78
CA GLU A 50 -13.65 3.59 4.81
C GLU A 50 -12.81 2.32 4.67
N PHE A 51 -12.37 1.97 3.46
CA PHE A 51 -11.45 0.87 3.23
C PHE A 51 -10.01 1.15 3.70
N VAL A 52 -9.69 2.39 4.08
CA VAL A 52 -8.37 2.75 4.61
C VAL A 52 -8.28 2.36 6.08
N ASP A 53 -7.38 1.42 6.41
CA ASP A 53 -7.10 1.05 7.80
C ASP A 53 -6.08 2.01 8.43
N TRP A 54 -6.61 2.99 9.18
CA TRP A 54 -5.81 3.98 9.91
C TRP A 54 -4.92 3.38 10.99
N ASN A 55 -5.32 2.26 11.60
CA ASN A 55 -4.52 1.60 12.64
C ASN A 55 -3.27 0.98 12.01
N VAL A 56 -3.43 0.31 10.86
CA VAL A 56 -2.30 -0.28 10.13
C VAL A 56 -1.34 0.81 9.66
N ILE A 57 -1.84 1.90 9.08
CA ILE A 57 -0.98 3.03 8.67
C ILE A 57 -0.20 3.59 9.86
N ALA A 58 -0.87 3.85 10.99
CA ALA A 58 -0.24 4.39 12.19
C ALA A 58 0.86 3.46 12.73
N ILE A 59 0.60 2.16 12.77
CA ILE A 59 1.58 1.16 13.23
C ILE A 59 2.77 1.09 12.28
N LEU A 60 2.55 1.05 10.96
CA LEU A 60 3.63 1.00 9.97
C LEU A 60 4.53 2.24 10.05
N VAL A 61 3.93 3.43 10.14
CA VAL A 61 4.68 4.69 10.32
C VAL A 61 5.49 4.66 11.62
N SER A 62 4.89 4.17 12.71
CA SER A 62 5.58 4.07 14.01
C SER A 62 6.78 3.13 13.94
N ILE A 63 6.64 1.96 13.32
CA ILE A 63 7.74 0.99 13.17
C ILE A 63 8.85 1.58 12.30
N TRP A 64 8.53 2.25 11.19
CA TRP A 64 9.55 2.92 10.35
C TRP A 64 10.29 4.01 11.09
N LEU A 65 9.60 4.79 11.93
CA LEU A 65 10.22 5.82 12.75
C LEU A 65 11.17 5.20 13.77
N ILE A 66 10.71 4.20 14.54
CA ILE A 66 11.53 3.47 15.51
C ILE A 66 12.74 2.83 14.82
N ALA A 67 12.54 2.09 13.72
CA ALA A 67 13.61 1.47 12.96
C ALA A 67 14.61 2.49 12.42
N GLY A 68 14.14 3.67 11.97
CA GLY A 68 14.99 4.75 11.48
C GLY A 68 15.88 5.37 12.57
N TYR A 69 15.38 5.50 13.80
CA TYR A 69 16.22 5.93 14.93
C TYR A 69 17.13 4.80 15.43
N PHE A 70 16.60 3.59 15.53
CA PHE A 70 17.35 2.41 15.95
C PHE A 70 18.52 2.09 15.00
N GLY A 71 18.38 2.36 13.70
CA GLY A 71 19.49 2.27 12.75
C GLY A 71 20.59 3.31 12.98
N LYS A 72 20.26 4.49 13.51
CA LYS A 72 21.23 5.57 13.81
C LYS A 72 21.97 5.36 15.12
N THR A 73 21.43 4.59 16.06
CA THR A 73 22.04 4.36 17.38
C THR A 73 23.18 3.33 17.37
N GLY A 74 23.40 2.61 16.26
CA GLY A 74 24.45 1.60 16.19
C GLY A 74 24.06 0.23 16.77
N ILE A 75 22.86 0.12 17.35
CA ILE A 75 22.39 -1.08 18.04
C ILE A 75 22.28 -2.29 17.07
N PRO A 76 21.78 -2.15 15.83
CA PRO A 76 21.78 -3.26 14.88
C PRO A 76 23.19 -3.78 14.57
N GLN A 77 24.18 -2.90 14.40
CA GLN A 77 25.57 -3.30 14.17
C GLN A 77 26.14 -4.03 15.40
N PHE A 78 25.92 -3.49 16.60
CA PHE A 78 26.36 -4.13 17.85
C PHE A 78 25.76 -5.53 18.04
N LEU A 79 24.45 -5.69 17.79
CA LEU A 79 23.79 -7.00 17.88
C LEU A 79 24.27 -7.97 16.81
N GLY A 80 24.56 -7.49 15.60
CA GLY A 80 25.15 -8.29 14.53
C GLY A 80 26.54 -8.81 14.90
N ASP A 81 27.41 -7.95 15.40
CA ASP A 81 28.75 -8.33 15.86
C ASP A 81 28.70 -9.30 17.04
N TRP A 82 27.75 -9.11 17.96
CA TRP A 82 27.54 -10.03 19.08
C TRP A 82 27.05 -11.41 18.63
N ALA A 83 26.13 -11.46 17.68
CA ALA A 83 25.63 -12.72 17.12
C ALA A 83 26.69 -13.51 16.34
N LEU A 84 27.65 -12.83 15.71
CA LEU A 84 28.75 -13.43 14.96
C LEU A 84 29.93 -13.85 15.84
N LYS A 85 29.97 -13.44 17.12
CA LYS A 85 30.94 -13.91 18.12
C LYS A 85 30.59 -15.31 18.66
N VAL A 86 30.35 -16.25 17.76
CA VAL A 86 30.39 -17.70 18.04
C VAL A 86 31.84 -18.18 17.94
#